data_AF-K8GMW4-F1
#
_entry.id   AF-K8GMW4-F1
#
_cell.length_a   1.000
_cell.length_b   1.000
_cell.length_c   1.000
_cell.angle_alpha   90.00
_cell.angle_beta   90.00
_cell.angle_gamma   90.00
#
_symmetry.space_group_name_H-M   'P 1'
#
loop_
_entity.id
_entity.type
_entity.pdbx_description
1 polymer ?
#
loop_
_entity_poly.entity_id
_entity_poly.type
_entity_poly.pdbx_seq_one_letter_code
_entity_poly.pdbx_strand_id
1 'polypeptide(L)'
;MGKKKQKFSDAWVNQTTLGKQFGLSAVAIGKKLKELGLRSEDGKPTEQALSEEFCKSTPLKDGTPFFRWNKQKVTGLMQASGHQKLDPQEVKTRELADDWIRINKQFQEAVYGIEEEMCIEESKEVKKEAKRRGLIDRVNVMLRERKFEGEMISE
;
A
#
# COMPACT_ATOMS: atom_id res chain seq x y z
N MET A 1 -5.71 24.79 -21.32
CA MET A 1 -5.31 23.87 -20.24
C MET A 1 -5.29 22.44 -20.77
N GLY A 2 -4.11 21.85 -20.97
CA GLY A 2 -4.01 20.48 -21.48
C GLY A 2 -4.44 19.46 -20.41
N LYS A 3 -5.44 18.62 -20.70
CA LYS A 3 -5.78 17.47 -19.86
C LYS A 3 -4.54 16.57 -19.77
N LYS A 4 -3.87 16.51 -18.61
CA LYS A 4 -2.82 15.51 -18.34
C LYS A 4 -3.42 14.14 -18.63
N LYS A 5 -2.84 13.38 -19.58
CA LYS A 5 -3.23 11.99 -19.82
C LYS A 5 -3.03 11.22 -18.52
N GLN A 6 -4.11 10.68 -17.97
CA GLN A 6 -4.09 9.86 -16.76
C GLN A 6 -3.26 8.60 -17.01
N LYS A 7 -2.31 8.27 -16.14
CA LYS A 7 -1.47 7.09 -16.33
C LYS A 7 -2.28 5.83 -16.07
N PHE A 8 -1.96 4.73 -16.76
CA PHE A 8 -2.61 3.44 -16.52
C PHE A 8 -2.54 3.03 -15.04
N SER A 9 -1.41 3.28 -14.38
CA SER A 9 -1.18 3.04 -12.95
C SER A 9 -2.11 3.81 -12.02
N ASP A 10 -2.71 4.91 -12.49
CA ASP A 10 -3.61 5.74 -11.67
C ASP A 10 -5.00 5.11 -11.58
N ALA A 11 -5.40 4.38 -12.63
CA ALA A 11 -6.69 3.71 -12.74
C ALA A 11 -6.63 2.21 -12.41
N TRP A 12 -5.51 1.54 -12.72
CA TRP A 12 -5.34 0.10 -12.61
C TRP A 12 -4.23 -0.26 -11.63
N VAL A 13 -4.61 -0.85 -10.50
CA VAL A 13 -3.72 -1.05 -9.35
C VAL A 13 -3.65 -2.52 -8.94
N ASN A 14 -2.60 -2.93 -8.23
CA ASN A 14 -2.58 -4.26 -7.62
C ASN A 14 -3.29 -4.24 -6.25
N GLN A 15 -3.46 -5.41 -5.62
CA GLN A 15 -4.16 -5.53 -4.34
C GLN A 15 -3.45 -4.79 -3.20
N THR A 16 -2.11 -4.74 -3.21
CA THR A 16 -1.33 -3.98 -2.23
C THR A 16 -1.68 -2.50 -2.29
N THR A 17 -1.64 -1.89 -3.48
CA THR A 17 -1.98 -0.48 -3.67
C THR A 17 -3.45 -0.19 -3.37
N LEU A 18 -4.36 -1.11 -3.70
CA LEU A 18 -5.77 -0.96 -3.34
C LEU A 18 -5.95 -0.99 -1.81
N GLY A 19 -5.30 -1.93 -1.13
CA GLY A 19 -5.40 -2.13 0.32
C GLY A 19 -4.94 -0.95 1.14
N LYS A 20 -3.87 -0.28 0.69
CA LYS A 20 -3.38 0.97 1.32
C LYS A 20 -4.48 2.01 1.50
N GLN A 21 -5.43 2.11 0.57
CA GLN A 21 -6.52 3.09 0.65
C GLN A 21 -7.53 2.82 1.77
N PHE A 22 -7.54 1.60 2.30
CA PHE A 22 -8.46 1.13 3.34
C PHE A 22 -7.72 0.68 4.61
N GLY A 23 -6.39 0.84 4.67
CA GLY A 23 -5.56 0.33 5.77
C GLY A 23 -5.53 -1.20 5.82
N LEU A 24 -5.73 -1.88 4.69
CA LEU A 24 -5.80 -3.33 4.58
C LEU A 24 -4.55 -3.90 3.89
N SER A 25 -4.14 -5.09 4.29
CA SER A 25 -3.12 -5.86 3.58
C SER A 25 -3.64 -6.36 2.23
N ALA A 26 -2.73 -6.75 1.32
CA ALA A 26 -3.10 -7.37 0.05
C ALA A 26 -3.92 -8.66 0.26
N VAL A 27 -3.61 -9.44 1.30
CA VAL A 27 -4.34 -10.66 1.67
C VAL A 27 -5.77 -10.32 2.13
N ALA A 28 -5.92 -9.31 2.99
CA ALA A 28 -7.23 -8.86 3.47
C ALA A 28 -8.09 -8.32 2.30
N ILE A 29 -7.50 -7.53 1.41
CA ILE A 29 -8.16 -7.13 0.16
C ILE A 29 -8.55 -8.34 -0.67
N GLY A 30 -7.68 -9.34 -0.76
CA GLY A 30 -7.98 -10.55 -1.49
C GLY A 30 -9.23 -11.26 -0.96
N LYS A 31 -9.37 -11.34 0.36
CA LYS A 31 -10.58 -11.86 1.02
C LYS A 31 -11.81 -10.98 0.73
N LYS A 32 -11.68 -9.65 0.79
CA LYS A 32 -12.78 -8.74 0.47
C LYS A 32 -13.25 -8.85 -0.98
N LEU A 33 -12.33 -9.05 -1.92
CA LEU A 33 -12.69 -9.27 -3.31
C LEU A 33 -13.44 -10.61 -3.51
N LYS A 34 -13.15 -11.64 -2.71
CA LYS A 34 -13.96 -12.88 -2.69
C LYS A 34 -15.37 -12.63 -2.14
N GLU A 35 -15.47 -11.93 -1.00
CA GLU A 35 -16.75 -11.56 -0.38
C GLU A 35 -17.64 -10.73 -1.34
N LEU A 36 -17.02 -9.92 -2.21
CA LEU A 36 -17.70 -9.13 -3.25
C LEU A 36 -18.00 -9.91 -4.54
N GLY A 37 -17.67 -11.21 -4.62
CA GLY A 37 -17.87 -12.03 -5.84
C GLY A 37 -16.92 -11.68 -6.99
N LEU A 38 -15.89 -10.87 -6.75
CA LEU A 38 -14.91 -10.47 -7.76
C LEU A 38 -13.72 -11.43 -7.86
N ARG A 39 -13.52 -12.29 -6.86
CA ARG A 39 -12.54 -13.38 -6.88
C ARG A 39 -13.17 -14.70 -6.51
N SER A 40 -12.74 -15.76 -7.17
CA SER A 40 -13.05 -17.14 -6.83
C SER A 40 -12.20 -17.64 -5.66
N GLU A 41 -12.54 -18.82 -5.14
CA GLU A 41 -11.84 -19.40 -4.00
C GLU A 41 -10.37 -19.75 -4.29
N ASP A 42 -10.06 -20.12 -5.54
CA ASP A 42 -8.68 -20.33 -6.03
C ASP A 42 -7.90 -19.00 -6.21
N GLY A 43 -8.53 -17.86 -5.92
CA GLY A 43 -7.91 -16.55 -5.93
C GLY A 43 -7.82 -15.90 -7.31
N LYS A 44 -8.39 -16.49 -8.36
CA LYS A 44 -8.48 -15.85 -9.67
C LYS A 44 -9.62 -14.81 -9.70
N PRO A 45 -9.57 -13.82 -10.59
CA PRO A 45 -10.73 -12.97 -10.85
C PRO A 45 -11.89 -13.80 -11.40
N THR A 46 -13.12 -13.47 -11.02
CA THR A 46 -14.31 -14.09 -11.62
C THR A 46 -14.51 -13.59 -13.05
N GLU A 47 -15.27 -14.36 -13.85
CA GLU A 47 -15.66 -13.93 -15.20
C GLU A 47 -16.38 -12.58 -15.17
N GLN A 48 -17.27 -12.38 -14.19
CA GLN A 48 -17.93 -11.11 -13.93
C GLN A 48 -16.93 -9.96 -13.69
N ALA A 49 -15.88 -10.19 -12.90
CA ALA A 49 -14.87 -9.17 -12.66
C ALA A 49 -14.12 -8.75 -13.93
N LEU A 50 -13.93 -9.68 -14.88
CA LEU A 50 -13.29 -9.42 -16.16
C LEU A 50 -14.24 -8.75 -17.15
N SER A 51 -15.47 -9.26 -17.31
CA SER A 51 -16.46 -8.75 -18.25
C SER A 51 -16.96 -7.36 -17.88
N GLU A 52 -17.12 -7.09 -16.58
CA GLU A 52 -17.51 -5.77 -16.08
C GLU A 52 -16.31 -4.85 -15.82
N GLU A 53 -15.10 -5.17 -16.30
CA GLU A 53 -13.92 -4.30 -16.15
C GLU A 53 -13.56 -3.91 -14.70
N PHE A 54 -13.91 -4.72 -13.70
CA PHE A 54 -13.34 -4.58 -12.35
C PHE A 54 -11.88 -5.03 -12.30
N CYS A 55 -11.49 -5.93 -13.20
CA CYS A 55 -10.17 -6.52 -13.28
C CYS A 55 -9.72 -6.64 -14.74
N LYS A 56 -8.41 -6.51 -14.97
CA LYS A 56 -7.77 -6.80 -16.26
C LYS A 56 -6.55 -7.70 -16.06
N SER A 57 -6.35 -8.62 -17.00
CA SER A 57 -5.12 -9.41 -17.09
C SER A 57 -4.00 -8.53 -17.66
N THR A 58 -2.88 -8.49 -16.95
CA THR A 58 -1.65 -7.82 -17.34
C THR A 58 -0.50 -8.79 -17.03
N PRO A 59 -0.37 -9.90 -17.79
CA PRO A 59 0.62 -10.93 -17.51
C PRO A 59 2.03 -10.34 -17.49
N LEU A 60 2.89 -10.97 -16.69
CA LEU A 60 4.31 -10.60 -16.63
C LEU A 60 5.02 -11.03 -17.93
N LYS A 61 6.28 -10.59 -18.10
CA LYS A 61 7.07 -10.87 -19.31
C LYS A 61 7.27 -12.36 -19.58
N ASP A 62 7.28 -13.17 -18.52
CA ASP A 62 7.41 -14.62 -18.54
C ASP A 62 6.08 -15.35 -18.78
N GLY A 63 4.98 -14.62 -18.97
CA GLY A 63 3.63 -15.18 -19.14
C GLY A 63 2.91 -15.46 -17.83
N THR A 64 3.52 -15.22 -16.67
CA THR A 64 2.88 -15.43 -15.37
C THR A 64 1.61 -14.57 -15.28
N PRO A 65 0.43 -15.16 -15.00
CA PRO A 65 -0.81 -14.42 -14.84
C PRO A 65 -0.68 -13.37 -13.76
N PHE A 66 -0.96 -12.12 -14.10
CA PHE A 66 -0.98 -11.03 -13.16
C PHE A 66 -2.16 -10.12 -13.46
N PHE A 67 -2.83 -9.66 -12.41
CA PHE A 67 -4.13 -9.00 -12.53
C PHE A 67 -4.10 -7.62 -11.88
N ARG A 68 -4.67 -6.65 -12.59
CA ARG A 68 -4.84 -5.28 -12.11
C ARG A 68 -6.32 -4.98 -11.91
N TRP A 69 -6.61 -4.32 -10.81
CA TRP A 69 -7.95 -3.97 -10.38
C TRP A 69 -8.27 -2.52 -10.72
N ASN A 70 -9.46 -2.27 -11.22
CA ASN A 70 -9.96 -0.93 -11.47
C ASN A 70 -10.17 -0.23 -10.13
N LYS A 71 -9.29 0.72 -9.83
CA LYS A 71 -9.24 1.42 -8.54
C LYS A 71 -10.57 2.08 -8.21
N GLN A 72 -11.19 2.77 -9.16
CA GLN A 72 -12.42 3.52 -8.92
C GLN A 72 -13.60 2.57 -8.69
N LYS A 73 -13.80 1.57 -9.56
CA LYS A 73 -14.93 0.65 -9.45
C LYS A 73 -14.85 -0.18 -8.16
N VAL A 74 -13.67 -0.73 -7.86
CA VAL A 74 -13.49 -1.52 -6.63
C VAL A 74 -13.61 -0.65 -5.38
N THR A 75 -13.09 0.58 -5.40
CA THR A 75 -13.30 1.53 -4.28
C THR A 75 -14.79 1.77 -4.03
N GLY A 76 -15.57 1.98 -5.08
CA GLY A 76 -17.02 2.17 -4.97
C GLY A 76 -17.74 0.99 -4.31
N LEU A 77 -17.40 -0.24 -4.71
CA LEU A 77 -17.97 -1.44 -4.09
C LEU A 77 -17.55 -1.62 -2.64
N MET A 78 -16.28 -1.37 -2.33
CA MET A 78 -15.77 -1.43 -0.95
C MET A 78 -16.50 -0.42 -0.04
N GLN A 79 -16.74 0.80 -0.53
CA GLN A 79 -17.50 1.79 0.22
C GLN A 79 -18.97 1.40 0.38
N ALA A 80 -19.59 0.84 -0.66
CA ALA A 80 -20.96 0.33 -0.59
C ALA A 80 -21.10 -0.84 0.40
N SER A 81 -20.04 -1.63 0.62
CA SER A 81 -20.00 -2.69 1.65
C SER A 81 -19.57 -2.19 3.04
N GLY A 82 -19.47 -0.87 3.25
CA GLY A 82 -19.21 -0.25 4.55
C GLY A 82 -17.75 0.03 4.85
N HIS A 83 -16.81 -0.23 3.93
CA HIS A 83 -15.40 0.10 4.13
C HIS A 83 -15.10 1.55 3.78
N GLN A 84 -14.71 2.34 4.77
CA GLN A 84 -14.32 3.71 4.57
C GLN A 84 -12.89 3.82 4.05
N LYS A 85 -12.70 4.73 3.10
CA LYS A 85 -11.39 5.07 2.58
C LYS A 85 -10.67 5.95 3.60
N LEU A 86 -9.39 5.66 3.84
CA LEU A 86 -8.51 6.51 4.63
C LEU A 86 -8.25 7.83 3.92
N ASP A 87 -8.06 8.90 4.70
CA ASP A 87 -7.57 10.15 4.16
C ASP A 87 -6.11 10.00 3.68
N PRO A 88 -5.66 10.84 2.73
CA PRO A 88 -4.32 10.70 2.15
C PRO A 88 -3.18 10.84 3.17
N GLN A 89 -3.34 11.63 4.23
CA GLN A 89 -2.32 11.77 5.27
C GLN A 89 -2.26 10.52 6.15
N GLU A 90 -3.39 9.89 6.46
CA GLU A 90 -3.42 8.62 7.21
C GLU A 90 -2.78 7.49 6.41
N VAL A 91 -3.05 7.40 5.11
CA VAL A 91 -2.34 6.45 4.23
C VAL A 91 -0.84 6.70 4.30
N LYS A 92 -0.40 7.96 4.20
CA LYS A 92 1.03 8.26 4.21
C LYS A 92 1.68 8.03 5.58
N THR A 93 0.95 8.29 6.66
CA THR A 93 1.38 8.00 8.04
C THR A 93 1.66 6.51 8.19
N ARG A 94 0.75 5.65 7.72
CA ARG A 94 0.92 4.19 7.74
C ARG A 94 2.13 3.73 6.94
N GLU A 95 2.30 4.25 5.73
CA GLU A 95 3.46 3.92 4.89
C GLU A 95 4.77 4.30 5.57
N LEU A 96 4.87 5.52 6.12
CA LEU A 96 6.09 5.96 6.81
C LEU A 96 6.36 5.13 8.07
N ALA A 97 5.32 4.73 8.81
CA ALA A 97 5.48 3.83 9.96
C ALA A 97 5.94 2.42 9.53
N ASP A 98 5.39 1.87 8.44
CA ASP A 98 5.82 0.57 7.88
C ASP A 98 7.29 0.63 7.44
N ASP A 99 7.67 1.70 6.72
CA ASP A 99 9.03 1.92 6.25
C ASP A 99 10.00 2.06 7.42
N TRP A 100 9.63 2.83 8.45
CA TRP A 100 10.46 3.02 9.64
C TRP A 100 10.72 1.71 10.39
N ILE A 101 9.68 0.90 10.59
CA ILE A 101 9.79 -0.42 11.23
C ILE A 101 10.71 -1.34 10.41
N ARG A 102 10.52 -1.35 9.08
CA ARG A 102 11.34 -2.16 8.16
C ARG A 102 12.81 -1.75 8.24
N ILE A 103 13.10 -0.45 8.12
CA ILE A 103 14.47 0.08 8.16
C ILE A 103 15.13 -0.26 9.49
N ASN A 104 14.42 -0.07 10.61
CA ASN A 104 14.96 -0.44 11.92
C ASN A 104 15.30 -1.93 12.00
N LYS A 105 14.42 -2.81 11.50
CA LYS A 105 14.68 -4.24 11.47
C LYS A 105 15.93 -4.56 10.64
N GLN A 106 16.05 -3.99 9.45
CA GLN A 106 17.21 -4.20 8.58
C GLN A 106 18.50 -3.67 9.21
N PHE A 107 18.43 -2.53 9.90
CA PHE A 107 19.57 -1.97 10.63
C PHE A 107 20.06 -2.90 11.75
N GLN A 108 19.14 -3.54 12.49
CA GLN A 108 19.52 -4.52 13.53
C GLN A 108 20.12 -5.81 12.96
N GLU A 109 19.77 -6.17 11.73
CA GLU A 109 20.26 -7.36 11.04
C GLU A 109 21.53 -7.08 10.21
N ALA A 110 21.83 -5.81 9.95
CA ALA A 110 22.94 -5.39 9.10
C ALA A 110 24.28 -5.79 9.71
N VAL A 111 25.13 -6.37 8.88
CA VAL A 111 26.56 -6.52 9.21
C VAL A 111 27.26 -5.25 8.72
N TYR A 112 28.05 -4.61 9.59
CA TYR A 112 28.72 -3.32 9.36
C TYR A 112 29.14 -3.06 7.90
N GLY A 113 28.89 -1.86 7.41
CA GLY A 113 29.28 -1.41 6.06
C GLY A 113 28.10 -0.93 5.22
N ILE A 114 28.02 -1.40 3.97
CA ILE A 114 27.08 -0.86 2.96
C ILE A 114 25.61 -0.97 3.40
N GLU A 115 25.22 -2.08 4.03
CA GLU A 115 23.83 -2.29 4.47
C GLU A 115 23.41 -1.29 5.55
N GLU A 116 24.32 -0.95 6.46
CA GLU A 116 24.12 0.05 7.50
C GLU A 116 23.98 1.45 6.89
N GLU A 117 24.88 1.82 5.97
CA GLU A 117 24.84 3.11 5.27
C GLU A 117 23.54 3.28 4.47
N MET A 118 23.06 2.23 3.81
CA MET A 118 21.78 2.23 3.11
C MET A 118 20.60 2.47 4.06
N CYS A 119 20.59 1.79 5.22
CA CYS A 119 19.55 1.99 6.22
C CYS A 119 19.56 3.42 6.76
N ILE A 120 20.75 4.00 6.99
CA ILE A 120 20.91 5.40 7.42
C ILE A 120 20.31 6.35 6.38
N GLU A 121 20.62 6.17 5.09
CA GLU A 121 20.11 7.06 4.05
C GLU A 121 18.60 6.93 3.84
N GLU A 122 18.07 5.70 3.83
CA GLU A 122 16.61 5.47 3.78
C GLU A 122 15.90 6.11 4.98
N SER A 123 16.49 6.02 6.18
CA SER A 123 15.93 6.63 7.39
C SER A 123 15.82 8.16 7.24
N LYS A 124 16.84 8.83 6.66
CA LYS A 124 16.82 10.28 6.43
C LYS A 124 15.69 10.68 5.49
N GLU A 125 15.46 9.94 4.42
CA GLU A 125 14.39 10.24 3.48
C GLU A 125 13.00 10.05 4.11
N VAL A 126 12.81 9.04 4.97
CA VAL A 126 11.57 8.88 5.76
C VAL A 126 11.38 10.05 6.74
N LYS A 127 12.42 10.44 7.50
CA LYS A 127 12.35 11.60 8.43
C LYS A 127 12.01 12.88 7.68
N LYS A 128 12.69 13.15 6.57
CA LYS A 128 12.48 14.32 5.70
C LYS A 128 11.05 14.36 5.15
N GLU A 129 10.51 13.23 4.72
CA GLU A 129 9.13 13.16 4.23
C GLU A 129 8.10 13.38 5.33
N ALA A 130 8.30 12.77 6.50
CA ALA A 130 7.45 12.96 7.67
C ALA A 130 7.43 14.44 8.09
N LYS A 131 8.62 15.07 8.17
CA LYS A 131 8.79 16.50 8.49
C LYS A 131 8.10 17.40 7.48
N ARG A 132 8.37 17.19 6.18
CA ARG A 132 7.77 17.98 5.08
C ARG A 132 6.25 18.00 5.13
N ARG A 133 5.62 16.93 5.62
CA ARG A 133 4.16 16.78 5.69
C ARG A 133 3.56 17.09 7.06
N GLY A 134 4.38 17.40 8.07
CA GLY A 134 3.91 17.56 9.46
C GLY A 134 3.33 16.28 10.05
N LEU A 135 3.87 15.11 9.71
CA LEU A 135 3.36 13.80 10.11
C LEU A 135 4.18 13.11 11.22
N ILE A 136 5.26 13.73 11.72
CA ILE A 136 6.15 13.11 12.72
C ILE A 136 5.35 12.57 13.91
N ASP A 137 4.52 13.39 14.54
CA ASP A 137 3.72 12.98 15.70
C ASP A 137 2.75 11.84 15.37
N ARG A 138 2.07 11.93 14.22
CA ARG A 138 1.14 10.89 13.78
C ARG A 138 1.84 9.55 13.54
N VAL A 139 3.03 9.58 12.92
CA VAL A 139 3.83 8.38 12.70
C VAL A 139 4.28 7.81 14.05
N ASN A 140 4.77 8.64 14.97
CA ASN A 140 5.20 8.20 16.30
C ASN A 140 4.06 7.60 17.13
N VAL A 141 2.84 8.18 17.08
CA VAL A 141 1.65 7.58 17.70
C VAL A 141 1.41 6.18 17.15
N MET A 142 1.45 6.03 15.82
CA MET A 142 1.24 4.74 15.17
C MET A 142 2.33 3.71 15.50
N LEU A 143 3.59 4.13 15.60
CA LEU A 143 4.70 3.27 16.03
C LEU A 143 4.44 2.75 17.46
N ARG A 144 3.97 3.60 18.37
CA ARG A 144 3.59 3.20 19.74
C ARG A 144 2.42 2.23 19.76
N GLU A 145 1.36 2.49 19.00
CA GLU A 145 0.21 1.57 18.87
C GLU A 145 0.61 0.18 18.39
N ARG A 146 1.64 0.11 17.55
CA ARG A 146 2.22 -1.13 17.02
C ARG A 146 3.27 -1.74 17.94
N LYS A 147 3.49 -1.17 19.13
CA LYS A 147 4.49 -1.61 20.11
C LYS A 147 5.90 -1.67 19.52
N PHE A 148 6.23 -0.71 18.67
CA PHE A 148 7.58 -0.59 18.12
C PHE A 148 8.57 -0.22 19.23
N GLU A 149 9.66 -0.98 19.35
CA GLU A 149 10.67 -0.84 20.41
C GLU A 149 11.93 -0.06 19.98
N GLY A 150 12.02 0.32 18.71
CA GLY A 150 13.14 1.12 18.19
C GLY A 150 13.00 2.62 18.45
N GLU A 151 13.97 3.39 17.94
CA GLU A 151 13.98 4.85 18.07
C GLU A 151 12.80 5.49 17.32
N MET A 152 12.11 6.42 17.98
CA MET A 152 11.02 7.20 17.36
C MET A 152 11.57 8.21 16.35
N ILE A 153 10.73 8.70 15.43
CA ILE A 153 11.15 9.74 14.49
C ILE A 153 11.34 11.06 15.25
N SER A 154 12.55 11.61 15.17
CA SER A 154 12.93 12.93 15.69
C SER A 154 12.87 14.02 14.60
N GLU A 155 12.79 15.29 15.00
CA GLU A 155 12.84 16.46 14.11
C GLU A 155 14.21 16.70 13.43
#